data_AF-A0A5M3MNK1-F1
#
_entry.id   AF-A0A5M3MNK1-F1
#
_cell.length_a   1.000
_cell.length_b   1.000
_cell.length_c   1.000
_cell.angle_alpha   90.00
_cell.angle_beta   90.00
_cell.angle_gamma   90.00
#
_symmetry.space_group_name_H-M   'P 1'
#
loop_
_entity.id
_entity.type
_entity.pdbx_description
1 polymer ?
#
loop_
_entity_poly.entity_id
_entity_poly.type
_entity_poly.pdbx_seq_one_letter_code
_entity_poly.pdbx_strand_id
1 'polypeptide(L)'
;MAAMDVDESTVDHFSQRRAQDTFWPAYTLIDNLPNEILLTIFQLLFDEDRERRKADTEYYSKEAVDTRNPKFWKWKVRRPKCTTLFPLSPAAVCHKWRAVLAMEPAFWTRVVIFVDKAGTPASFIPEYFAWSRDKLIDVEITRRQTQNGWYRPDDEHESARVEHVMMHLQHHLHRCKSIRLYIKYRTSLLDAVRYLVGEAPHLRRLELYARNRDTERKIEHQLVCPALPLSA
;
A
#
# COMPACT_ATOMS: atom_id res chain seq x y z
N MET A 1 -20.05 -52.13 -66.95
CA MET A 1 -19.51 -50.81 -66.56
C MET A 1 -19.11 -50.94 -65.10
N ALA A 2 -17.95 -51.56 -64.85
CA ALA A 2 -16.62 -50.95 -64.78
C ALA A 2 -16.33 -50.49 -63.34
N ALA A 3 -15.84 -51.46 -62.56
CA ALA A 3 -15.17 -51.25 -61.30
C ALA A 3 -13.83 -50.54 -61.54
N MET A 4 -13.48 -49.61 -60.66
CA MET A 4 -12.12 -49.07 -60.55
C MET A 4 -11.65 -49.27 -59.11
N ASP A 5 -10.72 -50.22 -58.98
CA ASP A 5 -9.75 -50.31 -57.90
C ASP A 5 -8.91 -49.02 -57.85
N VAL A 6 -8.69 -48.49 -56.66
CA VAL A 6 -7.52 -47.65 -56.39
C VAL A 6 -6.88 -48.11 -55.09
N ASP A 7 -5.59 -48.32 -55.27
CA ASP A 7 -4.58 -49.05 -54.52
C ASP A 7 -4.25 -48.43 -53.15
N GLU A 8 -4.03 -49.34 -52.20
CA GLU A 8 -3.67 -49.14 -50.80
C GLU A 8 -2.19 -49.45 -50.66
N SER A 9 -1.29 -48.51 -50.97
CA SER A 9 0.09 -48.54 -50.48
C SER A 9 0.82 -47.22 -50.71
N THR A 10 1.72 -46.89 -49.78
CA THR A 10 2.71 -45.79 -49.85
C THR A 10 2.32 -44.47 -49.17
N VAL A 11 2.25 -44.46 -47.83
CA VAL A 11 2.94 -43.42 -47.03
C VAL A 11 3.34 -44.03 -45.69
N ASP A 12 4.43 -44.79 -45.71
CA ASP A 12 5.27 -44.96 -44.52
C ASP A 12 6.47 -44.03 -44.66
N HIS A 13 7.12 -43.70 -43.53
CA HIS A 13 8.41 -43.01 -43.44
C HIS A 13 8.52 -41.48 -43.23
N PHE A 14 7.59 -40.80 -42.56
CA PHE A 14 7.92 -39.47 -41.97
C PHE A 14 7.36 -39.14 -40.58
N SER A 15 6.97 -40.14 -39.77
CA SER A 15 6.49 -39.92 -38.38
C SER A 15 7.49 -40.28 -37.28
N GLN A 16 8.79 -40.32 -37.58
CA GLN A 16 9.81 -40.68 -36.57
C GLN A 16 11.03 -39.76 -36.62
N ARG A 17 10.79 -38.46 -36.43
CA ARG A 17 11.85 -37.52 -36.01
C ARG A 17 11.38 -36.67 -34.84
N ARG A 18 11.94 -37.00 -33.68
CA ARG A 18 12.18 -36.11 -32.54
C ARG A 18 10.93 -35.51 -31.87
N ALA A 19 10.29 -36.33 -31.04
CA ALA A 19 10.03 -35.88 -29.68
C ALA A 19 11.40 -35.69 -28.99
N GLN A 20 12.08 -34.59 -29.31
CA GLN A 20 13.08 -34.07 -28.38
C GLN A 20 12.24 -33.50 -27.24
N ASP A 21 12.14 -34.29 -26.17
CA ASP A 21 11.83 -33.79 -24.84
C ASP A 21 12.66 -32.55 -24.62
N THR A 22 12.04 -31.39 -24.84
CA THR A 22 12.56 -30.13 -24.38
C THR A 22 12.38 -30.18 -22.88
N PHE A 23 13.38 -30.76 -22.23
CA PHE A 23 13.60 -30.74 -20.79
C PHE A 23 13.89 -29.29 -20.41
N TRP A 24 12.88 -28.41 -20.53
CA TRP A 24 12.93 -27.08 -19.96
C TRP A 24 13.13 -27.30 -18.46
N PRO A 25 14.23 -26.82 -17.85
CA PRO A 25 14.40 -26.93 -16.42
C PRO A 25 13.14 -26.35 -15.78
N ALA A 26 12.46 -27.15 -14.95
CA ALA A 26 11.21 -26.77 -14.31
C ALA A 26 11.37 -25.33 -13.81
N TYR A 27 10.71 -24.39 -14.49
CA TYR A 27 10.86 -22.99 -14.20
C TYR A 27 10.61 -22.83 -12.71
N THR A 28 11.61 -22.35 -11.98
CA THR A 28 11.42 -22.00 -10.58
C THR A 28 10.45 -20.83 -10.59
N LEU A 29 9.15 -21.15 -10.49
CA LEU A 29 8.10 -20.16 -10.32
C LEU A 29 8.48 -19.33 -9.11
N ILE A 30 8.24 -18.02 -9.20
CA ILE A 30 8.56 -17.10 -8.12
C ILE A 30 7.88 -17.49 -6.79
N ASP A 31 6.80 -18.27 -6.89
CA ASP A 31 6.08 -18.89 -5.78
C ASP A 31 6.90 -19.91 -4.99
N ASN A 32 7.97 -20.47 -5.57
CA ASN A 32 8.85 -21.46 -4.93
C ASN A 32 10.06 -20.83 -4.22
N LEU A 33 10.20 -19.50 -4.23
CA LEU A 33 11.29 -18.85 -3.50
C LEU A 33 11.16 -19.08 -1.98
N PRO A 34 12.26 -19.39 -1.27
CA PRO A 34 12.28 -19.38 0.19
C PRO A 34 11.89 -18.02 0.77
N ASN A 35 11.33 -18.01 1.98
CA ASN A 35 10.85 -16.77 2.62
C ASN A 35 11.99 -15.78 2.86
N GLU A 36 13.21 -16.26 3.11
CA GLU A 36 14.42 -15.46 3.34
C GLU A 36 14.80 -14.67 2.08
N ILE A 37 14.64 -15.28 0.90
CA ILE A 37 14.89 -14.63 -0.38
C ILE A 37 13.83 -13.57 -0.65
N LEU A 38 12.55 -13.87 -0.39
CA LEU A 38 11.47 -12.90 -0.49
C LEU A 38 11.67 -11.71 0.46
N LEU A 39 12.05 -11.95 1.72
CA LEU A 39 12.36 -10.90 2.68
C LEU A 39 13.53 -10.02 2.22
N THR A 40 14.56 -10.61 1.61
CA THR A 40 15.69 -9.86 1.06
C THR A 40 15.23 -8.95 -0.08
N ILE A 41 14.40 -9.47 -1.00
CA ILE A 41 13.81 -8.66 -2.09
C ILE A 41 12.96 -7.53 -1.52
N PHE A 42 12.09 -7.83 -0.54
CA PHE A 42 11.24 -6.82 0.08
C PHE A 42 12.02 -5.76 0.86
N GLN A 43 13.15 -6.14 1.47
CA GLN A 43 14.05 -5.19 2.11
C GLN A 43 14.64 -4.21 1.07
N LEU A 44 15.06 -4.69 -0.10
CA LEU A 44 15.55 -3.82 -1.17
C LEU A 44 14.46 -2.84 -1.67
N LEU A 45 13.23 -3.33 -1.87
CA LEU A 45 12.09 -2.48 -2.25
C LEU A 45 11.74 -1.46 -1.15
N PHE A 46 11.79 -1.89 0.11
CA PHE A 46 11.59 -1.01 1.26
C PHE A 46 12.64 0.10 1.26
N ASP A 47 13.92 -0.23 1.10
CA ASP A 47 15.02 0.74 1.08
C ASP A 47 14.89 1.73 -0.08
N GLU A 48 14.43 1.26 -1.24
CA GLU A 48 14.17 2.11 -2.40
C GLU A 48 13.06 3.15 -2.15
N ASP A 49 12.07 2.85 -1.30
CA ASP A 49 10.98 3.77 -0.94
C ASP A 49 11.30 4.69 0.25
N ARG A 50 12.53 4.59 0.79
CA ARG A 50 13.00 5.37 1.93
C ARG A 50 14.03 6.42 1.50
N GLU A 51 13.98 7.58 2.14
CA GLU A 51 14.99 8.62 1.99
C GLU A 51 15.49 9.08 3.35
N ARG A 52 16.78 9.41 3.41
CA ARG A 52 17.40 9.94 4.61
C ARG A 52 16.80 11.31 4.91
N ARG A 53 16.43 11.54 6.17
CA ARG A 53 16.10 12.89 6.66
C ARG A 53 17.36 13.73 6.54
N LYS A 54 17.25 14.92 5.95
CA LYS A 54 18.33 15.92 6.02
C LYS A 54 18.50 16.25 7.50
N ALA A 55 19.58 15.76 8.11
CA ALA A 55 19.95 16.15 9.46
C ALA A 55 20.70 17.49 9.36
N ASP A 56 20.52 18.37 10.34
CA ASP A 56 21.33 19.58 10.48
C ASP A 56 22.77 19.30 10.94
N THR A 57 23.19 18.03 11.08
CA THR A 57 24.52 17.68 11.57
C THR A 57 25.07 16.39 10.95
N GLU A 58 26.31 16.49 10.47
CA GLU A 58 27.08 15.53 9.66
C GLU A 58 27.58 14.27 10.40
N TYR A 59 27.06 13.95 11.59
CA TYR A 59 27.62 12.83 12.36
C TYR A 59 27.16 11.47 11.80
N TYR A 60 28.07 10.78 11.12
CA TYR A 60 27.89 9.41 10.64
C TYR A 60 27.87 8.43 11.81
N SER A 61 26.69 8.18 12.41
CA SER A 61 26.51 7.05 13.32
C SER A 61 26.18 5.77 12.52
N LYS A 62 26.62 4.61 13.01
CA LYS A 62 26.27 3.28 12.47
C LYS A 62 24.75 3.06 12.41
N GLU A 63 23.99 3.74 13.27
CA GLU A 63 22.51 3.75 13.28
C GLU A 63 21.91 4.44 12.05
N ALA A 64 22.68 5.28 11.35
CA ALA A 64 22.24 5.89 10.09
C ALA A 64 22.19 4.89 8.93
N VAL A 65 22.82 3.70 9.06
CA VAL A 65 22.79 2.64 8.04
C VAL A 65 21.46 1.89 8.07
N ASP A 66 20.82 1.75 9.23
CA ASP A 66 19.52 1.08 9.34
C ASP A 66 18.38 1.96 8.81
N THR A 67 17.95 1.69 7.57
CA THR A 67 16.84 2.36 6.88
C THR A 67 15.49 2.23 7.59
N ARG A 68 15.36 1.22 8.46
CA ARG A 68 14.16 0.95 9.26
C ARG A 68 14.04 1.95 10.41
N ASN A 69 15.13 2.61 10.81
CA ASN A 69 15.12 3.58 11.90
C ASN A 69 14.39 4.87 11.48
N PRO A 70 13.20 5.17 12.06
CA PRO A 70 12.40 6.33 11.66
C PRO A 70 13.02 7.67 12.10
N LYS A 71 14.05 7.65 12.96
CA LYS A 71 14.79 8.85 13.39
C LYS A 71 15.62 9.42 12.24
N PHE A 72 16.23 8.56 11.44
CA PHE A 72 17.14 8.95 10.35
C PHE A 72 16.49 8.85 8.97
N TRP A 73 15.46 8.03 8.83
CA TRP A 73 14.84 7.75 7.55
C TRP A 73 13.35 8.06 7.57
N LYS A 74 12.84 8.54 6.44
CA LYS A 74 11.43 8.80 6.20
C LYS A 74 11.01 8.19 4.86
N TRP A 75 9.71 8.01 4.68
CA TRP A 75 9.16 7.61 3.40
C TRP A 75 9.37 8.70 2.36
N LYS A 76 9.78 8.31 1.15
CA LYS A 76 9.84 9.22 0.00
C LYS A 76 8.46 9.82 -0.23
N VAL A 77 8.40 11.14 -0.42
CA VAL A 77 7.16 11.84 -0.75
C VAL A 77 6.83 11.53 -2.21
N ARG A 78 6.18 10.39 -2.44
CA ARG A 78 5.59 10.03 -3.73
C ARG A 78 4.11 10.37 -3.65
N ARG A 79 3.61 11.17 -4.60
CA ARG A 79 2.16 11.27 -4.81
C ARG A 79 1.64 9.85 -5.00
N PRO A 80 0.57 9.41 -4.29
CA PRO A 80 -0.01 8.08 -4.47
C PRO A 80 -0.61 7.92 -5.87
N LYS A 81 0.25 7.79 -6.86
CA LYS A 81 -0.11 7.41 -8.22
C LYS A 81 -0.03 5.89 -8.24
N CYS A 82 -1.14 5.26 -7.86
CA CYS A 82 -1.38 3.82 -8.01
C CYS A 82 -0.77 2.90 -6.93
N THR A 83 -1.21 1.65 -7.00
CA THR A 83 -0.91 0.48 -6.17
C THR A 83 0.56 0.07 -6.14
N THR A 84 1.47 0.85 -6.73
CA THR A 84 2.91 0.54 -6.84
C THR A 84 3.69 0.85 -5.56
N LEU A 85 3.07 1.47 -4.57
CA LEU A 85 3.72 1.80 -3.31
C LEU A 85 4.09 0.53 -2.53
N PHE A 86 5.29 0.49 -1.97
CA PHE A 86 5.62 -0.51 -0.96
C PHE A 86 4.87 -0.21 0.36
N PRO A 87 4.35 -1.21 1.10
CA PRO A 87 4.33 -2.65 0.78
C PRO A 87 3.10 -3.11 -0.03
N LEU A 88 2.22 -2.20 -0.44
CA LEU A 88 0.93 -2.54 -1.07
C LEU A 88 1.09 -3.30 -2.40
N SER A 89 2.03 -2.89 -3.24
CA SER A 89 2.30 -3.53 -4.54
C SER A 89 2.66 -5.02 -4.38
N PRO A 90 3.72 -5.38 -3.64
CA PRO A 90 4.07 -6.79 -3.44
C PRO A 90 3.01 -7.55 -2.63
N ALA A 91 2.30 -6.91 -1.70
CA ALA A 91 1.20 -7.55 -0.95
C ALA A 91 -0.01 -7.91 -1.83
N ALA A 92 -0.17 -7.28 -2.99
CA ALA A 92 -1.24 -7.56 -3.94
C ALA A 92 -0.91 -8.72 -4.90
N VAL A 93 0.34 -9.20 -4.95
CA VAL A 93 0.78 -10.26 -5.88
C VAL A 93 0.12 -11.60 -5.56
N CYS A 94 0.39 -12.15 -4.38
CA CYS A 94 -0.22 -13.40 -3.92
C CYS A 94 -0.25 -13.49 -2.39
N HIS A 95 -0.97 -14.48 -1.85
CA HIS A 95 -1.10 -14.68 -0.40
C HIS A 95 0.25 -14.94 0.28
N LYS A 96 1.14 -15.70 -0.36
CA LYS A 96 2.48 -16.00 0.20
C LYS A 96 3.29 -14.71 0.38
N TRP A 97 3.33 -13.85 -0.63
CA TRP A 97 4.07 -12.59 -0.58
C TRP A 97 3.57 -11.67 0.54
N ARG A 98 2.24 -11.57 0.66
CA ARG A 98 1.60 -10.82 1.74
C ARG A 98 1.93 -11.38 3.11
N ALA A 99 1.87 -12.70 3.29
CA ALA A 99 2.20 -13.36 4.54
C ALA A 99 3.67 -13.10 4.94
N VAL A 100 4.60 -13.16 3.99
CA VAL A 100 6.01 -12.88 4.23
C VAL A 100 6.23 -11.40 4.58
N LEU A 101 5.58 -10.46 3.88
CA LEU A 101 5.63 -9.03 4.22
C LEU A 101 5.10 -8.76 5.63
N ALA A 102 4.04 -9.45 6.05
CA ALA A 102 3.46 -9.31 7.39
C ALA A 102 4.39 -9.79 8.52
N MET A 103 5.46 -10.54 8.21
CA MET A 103 6.44 -10.99 9.20
C MET A 103 7.31 -9.82 9.72
N GLU A 104 7.51 -8.78 8.92
CA GLU A 104 8.36 -7.62 9.23
C GLU A 104 7.52 -6.34 9.44
N PRO A 105 7.26 -5.93 10.69
CA PRO A 105 6.41 -4.78 11.00
C PRO A 105 6.94 -3.44 10.46
N ALA A 106 8.27 -3.31 10.27
CA ALA A 106 8.86 -2.08 9.74
C ALA A 106 8.30 -1.71 8.35
N PHE A 107 7.96 -2.73 7.55
CA PHE A 107 7.39 -2.56 6.21
C PHE A 107 6.01 -1.91 6.22
N TRP A 108 5.25 -2.08 7.31
CA TRP A 108 3.87 -1.60 7.45
C TRP A 108 3.76 -0.27 8.21
N THR A 109 4.88 0.43 8.42
CA THR A 109 4.88 1.75 9.09
C THR A 109 4.33 2.89 8.23
N ARG A 110 4.08 2.64 6.93
CA ARG A 110 3.32 3.52 6.04
C ARG A 110 2.00 2.85 5.67
N VAL A 111 0.90 3.40 6.20
CA VAL A 111 -0.46 2.91 5.94
C VAL A 111 -1.11 3.85 4.93
N VAL A 112 -1.24 3.41 3.68
CA VAL A 112 -1.95 4.17 2.63
C VAL A 112 -3.26 3.48 2.32
N ILE A 113 -4.36 4.20 2.49
CA ILE A 113 -5.71 3.68 2.30
C ILE A 113 -6.42 4.50 1.23
N PHE A 114 -6.82 3.82 0.15
CA PHE A 114 -7.55 4.45 -0.94
C PHE A 114 -9.05 4.36 -0.67
N VAL A 115 -9.71 5.52 -0.63
CA VAL A 115 -11.17 5.64 -0.36
C VAL A 115 -11.98 5.94 -1.61
N ASP A 116 -11.48 5.60 -2.80
CA ASP A 116 -12.24 5.66 -4.05
C ASP A 116 -13.02 4.35 -4.34
N LYS A 117 -13.86 4.33 -5.39
CA LYS A 117 -14.72 3.19 -5.74
C LYS A 117 -13.99 1.85 -5.92
N ALA A 118 -12.73 1.85 -6.37
CA ALA A 118 -11.90 0.64 -6.52
C ALA A 118 -10.73 0.65 -5.53
N GLY A 119 -10.99 1.22 -4.34
CA GLY A 119 -10.01 1.54 -3.33
C GLY A 119 -9.45 0.32 -2.60
N THR A 120 -8.98 0.55 -1.37
CA THR A 120 -8.50 -0.54 -0.52
C THR A 120 -9.69 -1.40 -0.08
N PRO A 121 -9.65 -2.74 -0.26
CA PRO A 121 -10.67 -3.62 0.26
C PRO A 121 -10.86 -3.43 1.77
N ALA A 122 -12.11 -3.32 2.22
CA ALA A 122 -12.45 -3.08 3.62
C ALA A 122 -11.82 -4.11 4.57
N SER A 123 -11.78 -5.38 4.14
CA SER A 123 -11.18 -6.49 4.89
C SER A 123 -9.68 -6.31 5.20
N PHE A 124 -8.94 -5.53 4.40
CA PHE A 124 -7.50 -5.33 4.61
C PHE A 124 -7.17 -4.16 5.54
N ILE A 125 -8.11 -3.26 5.80
CA ILE A 125 -7.89 -2.11 6.68
C ILE A 125 -7.42 -2.54 8.08
N PRO A 126 -8.13 -3.43 8.80
CA PRO A 126 -7.65 -3.89 10.11
C PRO A 126 -6.30 -4.61 10.02
N GLU A 127 -6.05 -5.36 8.95
CA GLU A 127 -4.79 -6.09 8.74
C GLU A 127 -3.59 -5.14 8.61
N TYR A 128 -3.72 -4.02 7.89
CA TYR A 128 -2.62 -3.06 7.72
C TYR A 128 -2.17 -2.48 9.07
N PHE A 129 -3.14 -2.19 9.94
CA PHE A 129 -2.84 -1.73 11.28
C PHE A 129 -2.27 -2.86 12.15
N ALA A 130 -2.76 -4.09 12.02
CA ALA A 130 -2.24 -5.24 12.78
C ALA A 130 -0.79 -5.58 12.41
N TRP A 131 -0.44 -5.57 11.12
CA TRP A 131 0.90 -5.95 10.66
C TRP A 131 2.00 -4.98 11.11
N SER A 132 1.68 -3.72 11.41
CA SER A 132 2.64 -2.76 11.96
C SER A 132 2.94 -2.96 13.46
N ARG A 133 2.18 -3.82 14.17
CA ARG A 133 2.34 -4.10 15.62
C ARG A 133 2.45 -2.80 16.44
N ASP A 134 3.38 -2.69 17.38
CA ASP A 134 3.53 -1.49 18.21
C ASP A 134 4.39 -0.39 17.56
N LYS A 135 4.72 -0.51 16.27
CA LYS A 135 5.52 0.52 15.58
C LYS A 135 4.68 1.78 15.38
N LEU A 136 5.37 2.91 15.44
CA LEU A 136 4.78 4.21 15.12
C LEU A 136 4.55 4.36 13.61
N ILE A 137 3.33 4.73 13.22
CA ILE A 137 2.83 4.69 11.84
C ILE A 137 2.58 6.08 11.23
N ASP A 138 2.78 6.18 9.92
CA ASP A 138 2.35 7.29 9.08
C ASP A 138 1.11 6.86 8.27
N VAL A 139 -0.02 7.54 8.48
CA VAL A 139 -1.32 7.17 7.89
C VAL A 139 -1.71 8.20 6.84
N GLU A 140 -2.04 7.72 5.64
CA GLU A 140 -2.53 8.53 4.53
C GLU A 140 -3.82 7.94 3.97
N ILE A 141 -4.92 8.67 4.14
CA ILE A 141 -6.24 8.34 3.59
C ILE A 141 -6.45 9.23 2.39
N THR A 142 -6.54 8.63 1.20
CA THR A 142 -6.42 9.38 -0.06
C THR A 142 -7.23 8.75 -1.18
N ARG A 143 -7.24 9.40 -2.33
CA ARG A 143 -7.87 8.91 -3.57
C ARG A 143 -6.80 8.73 -4.64
N ARG A 144 -6.96 7.76 -5.54
CA ARG A 144 -6.07 7.63 -6.70
C ARG A 144 -6.30 8.81 -7.64
N GLN A 145 -5.22 9.45 -8.07
CA GLN A 145 -5.27 10.42 -9.16
C GLN A 145 -5.48 9.66 -10.48
N THR A 146 -6.45 10.09 -11.30
CA THR A 146 -6.51 9.60 -12.68
C THR A 146 -5.41 10.26 -13.52
N GLN A 147 -5.10 9.69 -14.68
CA GLN A 147 -4.06 10.21 -15.60
C GLN A 147 -4.28 11.69 -15.95
N ASN A 148 -5.53 12.15 -15.95
CA ASN A 148 -5.87 13.53 -16.31
C ASN A 148 -5.89 14.48 -15.08
N GLY A 149 -5.50 14.02 -13.89
CA GLY A 149 -5.55 14.78 -12.64
C GLY A 149 -6.96 14.98 -12.05
N TRP A 150 -7.99 14.47 -12.73
CA TRP A 150 -9.37 14.52 -12.28
C TRP A 150 -9.70 13.31 -11.39
N TYR A 151 -10.59 13.48 -10.42
CA TYR A 151 -11.17 12.34 -9.70
C TYR A 151 -12.33 11.77 -10.51
N ARG A 152 -12.62 10.47 -10.36
CA ARG A 152 -13.81 9.89 -11.00
C ARG A 152 -15.08 10.66 -10.56
N PRO A 153 -16.01 10.98 -11.49
CA PRO A 153 -17.03 11.99 -11.27
C PRO A 153 -17.97 11.74 -10.09
N ASP A 154 -18.30 10.50 -9.73
CA ASP A 154 -19.25 10.24 -8.65
C ASP A 154 -18.73 9.19 -7.68
N ASP A 155 -18.79 9.54 -6.40
CA ASP A 155 -18.37 8.65 -5.34
C ASP A 155 -19.21 8.86 -4.08
N GLU A 156 -20.48 8.52 -4.21
CA GLU A 156 -21.53 8.65 -3.19
C GLU A 156 -21.17 7.93 -1.88
N HIS A 157 -20.28 6.94 -1.95
CA HIS A 157 -19.88 6.10 -0.83
C HIS A 157 -18.52 6.52 -0.21
N GLU A 158 -17.99 7.70 -0.56
CA GLU A 158 -16.74 8.18 0.05
C GLU A 158 -16.88 8.30 1.57
N SER A 159 -17.95 8.95 2.07
CA SER A 159 -18.14 9.14 3.51
C SER A 159 -18.18 7.80 4.25
N ALA A 160 -18.98 6.83 3.79
CA ALA A 160 -19.05 5.50 4.39
C ALA A 160 -17.70 4.76 4.42
N ARG A 161 -16.89 4.87 3.36
CA ARG A 161 -15.55 4.26 3.35
C ARG A 161 -14.60 4.98 4.29
N VAL A 162 -14.58 6.31 4.27
CA VAL A 162 -13.75 7.12 5.17
C VAL A 162 -14.10 6.80 6.62
N GLU A 163 -15.38 6.80 6.97
CA GLU A 163 -15.89 6.40 8.28
C GLU A 163 -15.35 5.02 8.70
N HIS A 164 -15.47 4.03 7.81
CA HIS A 164 -14.96 2.68 8.09
C HIS A 164 -13.44 2.66 8.36
N VAL A 165 -12.63 3.44 7.61
CA VAL A 165 -11.20 3.59 7.91
C VAL A 165 -10.99 4.19 9.29
N MET A 166 -11.72 5.26 9.60
CA MET A 166 -11.56 6.03 10.83
C MET A 166 -11.94 5.22 12.07
N MET A 167 -12.96 4.35 11.98
CA MET A 167 -13.33 3.41 13.03
C MET A 167 -12.18 2.47 13.43
N HIS A 168 -11.31 2.08 12.48
CA HIS A 168 -10.11 1.30 12.79
C HIS A 168 -8.95 2.18 13.26
N LEU A 169 -8.76 3.33 12.62
CA LEU A 169 -7.67 4.25 12.93
C LEU A 169 -7.73 4.79 14.36
N GLN A 170 -8.94 5.05 14.90
CA GLN A 170 -9.12 5.62 16.25
C GLN A 170 -8.39 4.79 17.33
N HIS A 171 -8.37 3.46 17.19
CA HIS A 171 -7.72 2.54 18.13
C HIS A 171 -6.19 2.60 18.06
N HIS A 172 -5.64 3.29 17.06
CA HIS A 172 -4.21 3.38 16.78
C HIS A 172 -3.68 4.81 16.84
N LEU A 173 -4.49 5.80 17.23
CA LEU A 173 -4.08 7.21 17.36
C LEU A 173 -2.84 7.38 18.25
N HIS A 174 -2.75 6.59 19.33
CA HIS A 174 -1.64 6.65 20.28
C HIS A 174 -0.26 6.43 19.61
N ARG A 175 -0.21 5.66 18.52
CA ARG A 175 1.01 5.33 17.77
C ARG A 175 1.11 6.03 16.40
N CYS A 176 0.19 6.93 16.08
CA CYS A 176 0.27 7.71 14.84
C CYS A 176 1.32 8.82 14.94
N LYS A 177 2.24 8.87 13.97
CA LYS A 177 3.20 9.98 13.77
C LYS A 177 2.65 11.06 12.87
N SER A 178 1.97 10.64 11.81
CA SER A 178 1.29 11.55 10.90
C SER A 178 -0.03 10.97 10.43
N ILE A 179 -1.01 11.84 10.25
CA ILE A 179 -2.32 11.53 9.69
C ILE A 179 -2.57 12.53 8.58
N ARG A 180 -2.81 12.04 7.36
CA ARG A 180 -3.13 12.89 6.20
C ARG A 180 -4.41 12.40 5.55
N LEU A 181 -5.40 13.28 5.44
CA LEU A 181 -6.65 13.02 4.76
C LEU A 181 -6.72 13.90 3.52
N TYR A 182 -6.62 13.30 2.33
CA TYR A 182 -6.77 13.98 1.05
C TYR A 182 -7.97 13.38 0.31
N ILE A 183 -9.15 13.92 0.57
CA ILE A 183 -10.42 13.36 0.11
C ILE A 183 -11.19 14.37 -0.77
N LYS A 184 -12.28 13.91 -1.39
CA LYS A 184 -13.03 14.72 -2.36
C LYS A 184 -13.98 15.67 -1.64
N TYR A 185 -14.80 15.17 -0.72
CA TYR A 185 -15.87 15.94 -0.10
C TYR A 185 -15.51 16.40 1.30
N ARG A 186 -15.90 17.62 1.65
CA ARG A 186 -15.72 18.20 2.98
C ARG A 186 -16.67 17.55 3.99
N THR A 187 -17.85 17.10 3.57
CA THR A 187 -18.74 16.29 4.41
C THR A 187 -18.05 15.04 4.95
N SER A 188 -17.44 14.22 4.06
CA SER A 188 -16.62 13.07 4.45
C SER A 188 -15.50 13.43 5.43
N LEU A 189 -14.92 14.63 5.29
CA LEU A 189 -13.80 15.09 6.14
C LEU A 189 -14.31 15.41 7.55
N LEU A 190 -15.45 16.07 7.64
CA LEU A 190 -16.10 16.37 8.91
C LEU A 190 -16.51 15.09 9.64
N ASP A 191 -17.04 14.10 8.91
CA ASP A 191 -17.36 12.80 9.48
C ASP A 191 -16.10 12.10 9.99
N ALA A 192 -15.00 12.15 9.24
CA ALA A 192 -13.72 11.57 9.67
C ALA A 192 -13.19 12.20 10.97
N VAL A 193 -13.26 13.52 11.07
CA VAL A 193 -12.72 14.27 12.21
C VAL A 193 -13.40 13.91 13.53
N ARG A 194 -14.65 13.44 13.51
CA ARG A 194 -15.36 12.96 14.72
C ARG A 194 -14.69 11.77 15.39
N TYR A 195 -13.89 11.01 14.65
CA TYR A 195 -13.14 9.86 15.15
C TYR A 195 -11.73 10.24 15.65
N LEU A 196 -11.30 11.48 15.43
CA LEU A 196 -10.04 12.00 15.95
C LEU A 196 -10.23 12.52 17.37
N VAL A 197 -10.52 11.61 18.29
CA VAL A 197 -10.78 11.89 19.71
C VAL A 197 -9.83 11.07 20.57
N GLY A 198 -9.33 11.68 21.65
CA GLY A 198 -8.41 11.06 22.60
C GLY A 198 -6.96 11.52 22.43
N GLU A 199 -6.04 10.70 22.92
CA GLU A 199 -4.61 11.02 22.97
C GLU A 199 -3.85 10.52 21.74
N ALA A 200 -3.10 11.42 21.11
CA ALA A 200 -2.16 11.10 20.04
C ALA A 200 -0.77 11.67 20.38
N PRO A 201 -0.08 11.10 21.39
CA PRO A 201 1.14 11.68 21.96
C PRO A 201 2.31 11.74 20.97
N HIS A 202 2.28 10.91 19.93
CA HIS A 202 3.31 10.85 18.91
C HIS A 202 2.94 11.60 17.62
N LEU A 203 1.74 12.18 17.53
CA LEU A 203 1.26 12.83 16.32
C LEU A 203 1.97 14.18 16.15
N ARG A 204 2.77 14.27 15.09
CA ARG A 204 3.58 15.45 14.75
C ARG A 204 3.08 16.18 13.51
N ARG A 205 2.12 15.59 12.81
CA ARG A 205 1.58 16.13 11.57
C ARG A 205 0.16 15.66 11.34
N LEU A 206 -0.75 16.61 11.26
CA LEU A 206 -2.14 16.41 10.89
C LEU A 206 -2.43 17.28 9.67
N GLU A 207 -2.74 16.65 8.53
CA GLU A 207 -3.08 17.37 7.29
C GLU A 207 -4.48 16.95 6.84
N LEU A 208 -5.42 17.90 6.82
CA LEU A 208 -6.81 17.67 6.47
C LEU A 208 -7.16 18.50 5.24
N TYR A 209 -7.43 17.84 4.12
CA TYR A 209 -7.71 18.48 2.85
C TYR A 209 -8.90 17.83 2.15
N ALA A 210 -9.91 18.66 1.86
CA ALA A 210 -11.02 18.32 0.99
C ALA A 210 -10.95 19.18 -0.26
N ARG A 211 -11.10 18.56 -1.44
CA ARG A 211 -11.09 19.29 -2.72
C ARG A 211 -12.35 20.13 -2.91
N ASN A 212 -13.51 19.57 -2.58
CA ASN A 212 -14.81 20.20 -2.78
C ASN A 212 -15.35 20.73 -1.44
N ARG A 213 -15.89 21.95 -1.47
CA ARG A 213 -16.60 22.57 -0.34
C ARG A 213 -18.11 22.35 -0.52
N ASP A 214 -18.54 21.12 -0.35
CA ASP A 214 -19.96 20.73 -0.45
C ASP A 214 -20.77 21.12 0.80
N THR A 215 -20.13 21.64 1.85
CA THR A 215 -20.80 22.12 3.06
C THR A 215 -20.04 23.27 3.73
N GLU A 216 -20.77 24.18 4.38
CA GLU A 216 -20.23 25.31 5.16
C GLU A 216 -20.05 24.99 6.66
N ARG A 217 -20.34 23.76 7.08
CA ARG A 217 -20.15 23.34 8.47
C ARG A 217 -18.71 23.57 8.94
N LYS A 218 -18.54 24.09 10.15
CA LYS A 218 -17.23 24.28 10.79
C LYS A 218 -16.64 22.92 11.21
N ILE A 219 -15.32 22.82 11.14
CA ILE A 219 -14.58 21.65 11.62
C ILE A 219 -14.34 21.87 13.12
N GLU A 220 -14.87 20.99 13.95
CA GLU A 220 -14.59 20.93 15.39
C GLU A 220 -13.92 19.58 15.67
N HIS A 221 -12.73 19.58 16.27
CA HIS A 221 -12.02 18.36 16.64
C HIS A 221 -11.55 18.43 18.09
N GLN A 222 -11.58 17.29 18.78
CA GLN A 222 -11.21 17.19 20.21
C GLN A 222 -9.89 16.42 20.41
N LEU A 223 -9.07 16.35 19.37
CA LEU A 223 -7.80 15.64 19.41
C LEU A 223 -6.78 16.38 20.29
N VAL A 224 -6.27 15.70 21.32
CA VAL A 224 -5.22 16.24 22.19
C VAL A 224 -3.85 15.79 21.67
N CYS A 225 -3.06 16.75 21.19
CA CYS A 225 -1.79 16.49 20.52
C CYS A 225 -0.65 17.29 21.14
N PRO A 226 0.05 16.77 22.16
CA PRO A 226 1.15 17.49 22.80
C PRO A 226 2.35 17.70 21.86
N ALA A 227 2.50 16.86 20.83
CA ALA A 227 3.62 16.90 19.89
C ALA A 227 3.34 17.67 18.59
N LEU A 228 2.12 18.19 18.39
CA LEU A 228 1.86 19.07 17.26
C LEU A 228 2.41 20.47 17.58
N PRO A 229 3.22 21.08 16.69
CA PRO A 229 3.56 22.47 16.86
C PRO A 229 2.26 23.27 16.84
N LEU A 230 2.02 24.07 17.88
CA LEU A 230 0.96 25.09 17.86
C LEU A 230 1.24 25.94 16.62
N SER A 231 0.37 25.82 15.60
CA SER A 231 0.46 26.66 14.42
C SER A 231 0.34 28.12 14.87
N ALA A 232 1.45 28.86 14.79
CA ALA A 232 1.49 30.30 14.92
C ALA A 232 0.82 30.97 13.71
#